data_AF-A0A480BW38-F1
#
_entry.id   AF-A0A480BW38-F1
#
_cell.length_a   1.000
_cell.length_b   1.000
_cell.length_c   1.000
_cell.angle_alpha   90.00
_cell.angle_beta   90.00
_cell.angle_gamma   90.00
#
_symmetry.space_group_name_H-M   'P 1'
#
loop_
_entity.id
_entity.type
_entity.pdbx_description
1 polymer ?
#
loop_
_entity_poly.entity_id
_entity_poly.type
_entity_poly.pdbx_seq_one_letter_code
_entity_poly.pdbx_strand_id
1 'polypeptide(L)' 'AGDTPVLAAGGISHGSQLVAALAMGAHGAVLGTRFIASDEAHALDSWKQRIVAAEATDTTLTRCYSG' A
#
# COMPACT_ATOMS: atom_id res chain seq x y z
N ALA A 1 10.65 3.08 18.43
CA ALA A 1 10.47 1.65 18.76
C ALA A 1 11.75 1.20 19.43
N GLY A 2 11.69 0.42 20.51
CA GLY A 2 12.90 -0.18 21.09
C GLY A 2 13.48 -1.25 20.13
N ASP A 3 13.86 -2.40 20.68
CA ASP A 3 14.51 -3.46 19.89
C ASP A 3 13.56 -4.29 18.99
N THR A 4 12.27 -3.96 18.96
CA THR A 4 11.29 -4.68 18.12
C THR A 4 11.36 -4.18 16.68
N PRO A 5 11.55 -5.08 15.68
CA PRO A 5 11.50 -4.72 14.27
C PRO A 5 10.16 -4.07 13.89
N VAL A 6 10.23 -3.02 13.07
CA VAL A 6 9.06 -2.27 12.60
C VAL A 6 9.01 -2.30 11.08
N LEU A 7 7.84 -2.61 10.52
CA LEU A 7 7.57 -2.53 9.09
C LEU A 7 6.67 -1.33 8.80
N ALA A 8 7.06 -0.49 7.84
CA ALA A 8 6.23 0.62 7.38
C ALA A 8 5.07 0.10 6.50
N ALA A 9 3.87 0.64 6.66
CA ALA A 9 2.71 0.25 5.86
C ALA A 9 1.87 1.48 5.48
N GLY A 10 1.30 1.44 4.28
CA GLY A 10 0.46 2.52 3.74
C GLY A 10 1.22 3.49 2.84
N GLY A 11 0.67 3.77 1.65
CA GLY A 11 1.21 4.76 0.71
C GLY A 11 2.51 4.39 -0.02
N ILE A 12 3.06 3.19 0.19
CA ILE A 12 4.30 2.72 -0.44
C ILE A 12 3.97 1.93 -1.71
N SER A 13 4.41 2.43 -2.87
CA SER A 13 4.23 1.83 -4.20
C SER A 13 5.50 1.85 -5.06
N HIS A 14 6.52 2.64 -4.69
CA HIS A 14 7.78 2.80 -5.42
C HIS A 14 9.00 2.57 -4.53
N GLY A 15 10.13 2.21 -5.16
CA GLY A 15 11.39 1.95 -4.44
C GLY A 15 11.90 3.14 -3.63
N SER A 16 11.73 4.37 -4.11
CA SER A 16 12.11 5.58 -3.38
C SER A 16 11.38 5.73 -2.04
N GLN A 17 10.11 5.32 -1.97
CA GLN A 17 9.31 5.35 -0.75
C GLN A 17 9.73 4.26 0.24
N LEU A 18 10.12 3.08 -0.27
CA LEU A 18 10.75 2.04 0.56
C LEU A 18 12.07 2.55 1.16
N VAL A 19 12.94 3.15 0.34
CA VAL A 19 14.19 3.74 0.81
C VAL A 19 13.94 4.81 1.88
N ALA A 20 12.95 5.69 1.67
CA ALA A 20 12.57 6.68 2.67
C ALA A 20 12.09 6.03 3.98
N ALA A 21 11.27 4.97 3.91
CA ALA A 21 10.83 4.23 5.09
C ALA A 21 11.99 3.61 5.87
N LEU A 22 12.95 2.98 5.16
CA LEU A 22 14.15 2.42 5.77
C LEU A 22 15.02 3.50 6.41
N ALA A 23 15.20 4.65 5.74
CA ALA A 23 15.93 5.79 6.27
C ALA A 23 15.29 6.39 7.52
N MET A 24 13.96 6.29 7.67
CA MET A 24 13.23 6.69 8.87
C MET A 24 13.27 5.64 10.01
N GLY A 25 14.02 4.56 9.84
CA GLY A 25 14.22 3.52 10.86
C GLY A 25 13.27 2.33 10.78
N ALA A 26 12.51 2.19 9.68
CA ALA A 26 11.81 0.94 9.41
C ALA A 26 12.81 -0.16 9.01
N HIS A 27 12.44 -1.41 9.29
CA HIS A 27 13.21 -2.61 8.96
C HIS A 27 12.69 -3.30 7.68
N GLY A 28 11.63 -2.74 7.10
CA GLY A 28 11.00 -3.19 5.87
C GLY A 28 9.67 -2.47 5.64
N ALA A 29 8.92 -2.93 4.63
CA ALA A 29 7.62 -2.37 4.31
C ALA A 29 6.61 -3.46 3.93
N VAL A 30 5.33 -3.20 4.20
CA VAL A 30 4.18 -3.99 3.76
C VAL A 30 3.38 -3.19 2.75
N LEU A 31 3.22 -3.74 1.56
CA LEU A 31 2.53 -3.09 0.44
C LEU A 31 1.21 -3.84 0.17
N GLY A 32 0.10 -3.11 0.09
CA GLY A 32 -1.22 -3.67 -0.23
C GLY A 32 -1.64 -3.31 -1.65
N THR A 33 -2.11 -2.08 -1.84
CA THR A 33 -2.64 -1.54 -3.10
C THR A 33 -1.75 -1.83 -4.31
N ARG A 34 -0.41 -1.71 -4.17
CA ARG A 34 0.55 -1.99 -5.25
C ARG A 34 0.50 -3.45 -5.72
N PHE A 35 0.36 -4.41 -4.81
CA PHE A 35 0.31 -5.84 -5.15
C PHE A 35 -1.08 -6.28 -5.63
N ILE A 36 -2.16 -5.58 -5.26
CA ILE A 36 -3.49 -5.83 -5.86
C ILE A 36 -3.46 -5.53 -7.38
N ALA A 37 -2.68 -4.53 -7.81
CA ALA A 37 -2.52 -4.16 -9.21
C ALA A 37 -1.49 -5.02 -9.99
N SER A 38 -1.18 -6.23 -9.52
CA SER A 38 -0.33 -7.21 -10.23
C SER A 38 -1.17 -8.16 -11.09
N ASP A 39 -0.53 -8.87 -12.01
CA ASP A 39 -1.21 -9.86 -12.86
C ASP A 39 -1.68 -11.06 -12.04
N GLU A 40 -0.90 -11.48 -11.05
CA GLU A 40 -1.15 -12.65 -10.20
C GLU A 40 -2.25 -12.44 -9.15
N ALA A 41 -2.57 -11.19 -8.82
CA ALA A 41 -3.61 -10.89 -7.83
C ALA A 41 -4.98 -11.43 -8.27
N HIS A 42 -5.66 -12.16 -7.37
CA HIS A 42 -7.01 -12.67 -7.60
C HIS A 42 -8.08 -11.58 -7.36
N ALA A 43 -7.97 -10.49 -8.11
CA ALA A 43 -8.89 -9.36 -8.11
C ALA A 43 -9.52 -9.21 -9.49
N LEU A 44 -10.75 -8.67 -9.55
CA LEU A 44 -11.39 -8.34 -10.82
C LEU A 44 -10.53 -7.36 -11.62
N ASP A 45 -10.40 -7.57 -12.93
CA ASP A 45 -9.60 -6.69 -13.81
C ASP A 45 -10.06 -5.24 -13.73
N SER A 46 -11.38 -5.02 -13.66
CA SER A 46 -11.96 -3.69 -13.47
C SER A 46 -11.52 -3.03 -12.16
N TRP A 47 -11.28 -3.82 -11.10
CA TRP A 47 -10.76 -3.30 -9.83
C TRP A 47 -9.26 -2.97 -9.94
N LYS A 48 -8.47 -3.84 -10.58
CA LYS A 48 -7.03 -3.57 -10.84
C LYS A 48 -6.86 -2.30 -11.67
N GLN A 49 -7.64 -2.15 -12.75
CA GLN A 49 -7.63 -0.96 -13.60
C GLN A 49 -8.04 0.29 -12.84
N ARG A 50 -9.06 0.20 -11.97
CA ARG A 50 -9.44 1.32 -11.09
C ARG A 50 -8.31 1.73 -10.14
N ILE A 51 -7.55 0.79 -9.60
CA ILE A 51 -6.39 1.11 -8.76
C ILE A 51 -5.31 1.84 -9.57
N VAL A 52 -5.04 1.38 -10.80
CA VAL A 52 -4.04 2.02 -11.68
C VAL A 52 -4.46 3.42 -12.10
N ALA A 53 -5.75 3.65 -12.33
CA ALA A 53 -6.30 4.94 -12.75
C ALA A 53 -6.61 5.92 -11.62
N ALA A 54 -6.55 5.48 -10.35
CA ALA A 54 -6.92 6.29 -9.21
C ALA A 54 -5.83 7.30 -8.81
N GLU A 55 -6.25 8.49 -8.46
CA GLU A 55 -5.43 9.50 -7.79
C GLU A 55 -5.49 9.33 -6.26
N ALA A 56 -4.54 9.94 -5.55
CA ALA A 56 -4.50 9.86 -4.08
C ALA A 56 -5.79 10.40 -3.41
N THR A 57 -6.48 11.33 -4.06
CA THR A 57 -7.74 11.93 -3.60
C THR A 57 -8.98 11.07 -3.83
N ASP A 58 -8.86 9.95 -4.56
CA ASP A 58 -10.01 9.10 -4.91
C ASP A 58 -10.34 8.08 -3.81
N THR A 59 -9.66 8.17 -2.67
CA THR A 59 -9.91 7.32 -1.50
C THR A 59 -10.67 8.08 -0.42
N THR A 60 -11.64 7.40 0.21
CA THR A 60 -12.36 7.92 1.36
C THR A 60 -12.33 6.91 2.49
N LEU A 61 -12.13 7.39 3.71
CA LEU A 61 -12.35 6.57 4.89
C LEU A 61 -13.85 6.35 5.07
N THR A 62 -14.29 5.10 5.19
CA THR A 62 -15.70 4.75 5.39
C THR A 62 -15.84 3.50 6.24
N ARG A 63 -16.96 3.40 6.95
CA ARG A 63 -17.39 2.24 7.76
C ARG A 63 -18.59 1.49 7.17
N CYS A 64 -19.08 1.91 6.00
CA CYS A 64 -20.36 1.40 5.46
C CYS A 64 -20.31 -0.07 4.99
N TYR A 65 -19.12 -0.63 4.73
CA TYR A 65 -18.97 -1.99 4.22
C TYR A 65 -18.74 -3.04 5.30
N SER A 66 -18.03 -2.69 6.38
CA SER A 66 -17.55 -3.65 7.39
C SER A 66 -17.75 -3.23 8.85
N GLY A 67 -18.37 -2.06 9.10
CA GLY A 67 -18.34 -1.38 10.41
C GLY A 67 -17.10 -0.49 10.57
#